data_AF-A0A382M4E2-F1
#
_entry.id   AF-A0A382M4E2-F1
#
_cell.length_a   1.000
_cell.length_b   1.000
_cell.length_c   1.000
_cell.angle_alpha   90.00
_cell.angle_beta   90.00
_cell.angle_gamma   90.00
#
_symmetry.space_group_name_H-M   'P 1'
#
loop_
_entity.id
_entity.type
_entity.pdbx_description
1 polymer ?
#
loop_
_entity_poly.entity_id
_entity_poly.type
_entity_poly.pdbx_seq_one_letter_code
_entity_poly.pdbx_strand_id
1 'polypeptide(L)' 'MVSPILTTHVGSLPRSKELSELLFKKDKGESFDKNLFDDVVKKNVEKVVNRQLDVGIDVVSDGE' A
#
# COMPACT_ATOMS: atom_id res chain seq x y z
N MET A 1 23.49 1.52 -27.92
CA MET A 1 22.11 1.30 -27.45
C MET A 1 21.83 2.31 -26.36
N VAL A 2 20.64 2.92 -26.35
CA VAL A 2 20.21 3.87 -25.33
C VAL A 2 19.54 3.08 -24.20
N SER A 3 19.92 3.33 -22.95
CA SER A 3 19.26 2.72 -21.79
C SER A 3 17.87 3.34 -21.58
N PRO A 4 16.85 2.55 -21.20
CA PRO A 4 15.52 3.07 -20.92
C PRO A 4 15.53 3.96 -19.67
N ILE A 5 14.64 4.94 -19.62
CA ILE A 5 14.38 5.73 -18.41
C ILE A 5 13.41 4.92 -17.54
N LEU A 6 13.90 4.44 -16.40
CA LEU A 6 13.09 3.70 -15.42
C LEU A 6 12.26 4.67 -14.56
N THR A 7 11.04 4.25 -14.22
CA THR A 7 10.05 5.00 -13.46
C THR A 7 9.80 4.37 -12.10
N THR A 8 9.60 5.24 -11.11
CA THR A 8 9.22 4.88 -9.74
C THR A 8 8.57 6.07 -9.06
N HIS A 9 8.10 5.91 -7.83
CA HIS A 9 7.58 6.98 -6.98
C HIS A 9 8.29 7.01 -5.63
N VAL A 10 8.10 8.11 -4.88
CA VAL A 10 8.90 8.42 -3.69
C VAL A 10 8.50 7.64 -2.42
N GLY A 11 7.41 6.86 -2.44
CA GLY A 11 6.92 6.16 -1.23
C GLY A 11 5.40 6.09 -1.16
N SER A 12 4.82 6.65 -0.10
CA SER A 12 3.43 6.44 0.32
C SER A 12 2.39 6.64 -0.79
N LEU A 13 1.38 5.78 -0.80
CA LEU A 13 0.23 5.85 -1.70
C LEU A 13 -1.09 5.95 -0.93
N PRO A 14 -2.20 6.37 -1.57
CA PRO A 14 -3.48 6.50 -0.89
C PRO A 14 -3.96 5.18 -0.29
N ARG A 15 -4.09 5.13 1.03
CA ARG A 15 -4.63 3.99 1.78
C ARG A 15 -6.14 3.89 1.60
N SER A 16 -6.69 2.68 1.68
CA SER A 16 -8.14 2.52 1.76
C SER A 16 -8.72 3.13 3.04
N LYS A 17 -10.00 3.48 2.98
CA LYS A 17 -10.75 3.96 4.15
C LYS A 17 -10.72 2.95 5.30
N GLU A 18 -10.89 1.67 4.98
CA GLU A 18 -10.86 0.56 5.93
C GLU A 18 -9.51 0.47 6.66
N LEU A 19 -8.40 0.50 5.93
CA LEU A 19 -7.06 0.48 6.54
C LEU A 19 -6.81 1.73 7.40
N SER A 20 -7.24 2.90 6.93
CA SER A 20 -7.10 4.15 7.69
C SER A 20 -7.85 4.09 9.02
N GLU A 21 -9.08 3.58 9.02
CA GLU A 21 -9.88 3.41 10.24
C GLU A 21 -9.22 2.46 11.25
N LEU A 22 -8.66 1.35 10.79
CA LEU A 22 -7.96 0.40 11.67
C LEU A 22 -6.66 0.99 12.23
N LEU A 23 -5.90 1.74 11.44
CA LEU A 23 -4.71 2.47 11.90
C LEU A 23 -5.09 3.51 12.97
N PHE A 24 -6.17 4.27 12.78
CA PHE A 24 -6.63 5.21 13.79
C PHE A 24 -7.02 4.52 15.10
N LYS A 25 -7.67 3.34 15.04
CA LYS A 25 -7.97 2.56 16.25
C LYS A 25 -6.71 2.11 16.96
N LYS A 26 -5.73 1.62 16.20
CA LYS A 26 -4.41 1.20 16.72
C LYS A 26 -3.68 2.37 17.40
N ASP A 27 -3.63 3.54 16.77
CA ASP A 27 -2.96 4.73 17.29
C ASP A 27 -3.62 5.28 18.56
N LYS A 28 -4.94 5.15 18.67
CA LYS A 28 -5.70 5.51 19.88
C LYS A 28 -5.61 4.48 21.01
N GLY A 29 -4.97 3.34 20.78
CA GLY A 29 -4.95 2.22 21.72
C GLY A 29 -6.32 1.55 21.92
N GLU A 30 -7.22 1.70 20.95
CA GLU A 30 -8.52 1.03 20.97
C GLU A 30 -8.36 -0.46 20.65
N SER A 31 -9.30 -1.29 21.10
CA SER A 31 -9.33 -2.70 20.72
C SER A 31 -9.69 -2.83 19.24
N PHE A 32 -8.85 -3.55 18.50
CA PHE A 32 -9.10 -3.93 17.11
C PHE A 32 -8.70 -5.39 16.91
N ASP A 33 -9.32 -6.03 15.93
CA ASP A 33 -8.96 -7.39 15.54
C ASP A 33 -7.64 -7.35 14.76
N LYS A 34 -6.59 -7.97 15.33
CA LYS A 34 -5.26 -8.03 14.72
C LYS A 34 -5.24 -8.86 13.43
N ASN A 35 -6.01 -9.95 13.37
CA ASN A 35 -6.07 -10.78 12.17
C ASN A 35 -6.75 -10.01 11.05
N LEU A 36 -7.84 -9.29 11.35
CA LEU A 36 -8.49 -8.41 10.39
C LEU A 36 -7.53 -7.30 9.92
N PHE A 37 -6.75 -6.72 10.83
CA PHE A 37 -5.75 -5.71 10.47
C PHE A 37 -4.73 -6.25 9.48
N ASP A 38 -4.13 -7.40 9.77
CA ASP A 38 -3.10 -8.01 8.92
C ASP A 38 -3.68 -8.38 7.53
N ASP A 39 -4.91 -8.91 7.48
CA ASP A 39 -5.60 -9.22 6.24
C ASP A 39 -5.88 -7.96 5.40
N VAL A 40 -6.35 -6.88 6.04
CA VAL A 40 -6.64 -5.61 5.37
C VAL A 40 -5.35 -4.97 4.85
N VAL A 41 -4.26 -4.99 5.62
CA VAL A 41 -2.94 -4.50 5.19
C VAL A 41 -2.50 -5.28 3.96
N LYS A 42 -2.48 -6.61 4.01
CA LYS A 42 -2.07 -7.47 2.90
C LYS A 42 -2.87 -7.17 1.62
N LYS A 43 -4.19 -7.09 1.74
CA LYS A 43 -5.08 -6.78 0.61
C LYS A 43 -4.83 -5.38 0.03
N ASN A 44 -4.50 -4.38 0.86
CA ASN A 44 -4.18 -3.04 0.39
C ASN A 44 -2.85 -3.03 -0.38
N VAL A 45 -1.81 -3.68 0.16
CA VAL A 45 -0.51 -3.81 -0.51
C VAL A 45 -0.66 -4.50 -1.86
N GLU A 46 -1.36 -5.64 -1.91
CA GLU A 46 -1.63 -6.36 -3.17
C GLU A 46 -2.33 -5.46 -4.20
N LYS A 47 -3.35 -4.70 -3.79
CA LYS A 47 -4.07 -3.78 -4.67
C LYS A 47 -3.17 -2.66 -5.20
N VAL A 48 -2.32 -2.10 -4.35
CA VAL A 48 -1.41 -1.00 -4.68
C VAL A 48 -0.31 -1.46 -5.64
N VAL A 49 0.29 -2.61 -5.37
CA VAL A 49 1.31 -3.21 -6.25
C VAL A 49 0.72 -3.54 -7.62
N ASN A 50 -0.44 -4.20 -7.66
CA ASN A 50 -1.10 -4.53 -8.93
C ASN A 50 -1.40 -3.26 -9.74
N ARG A 51 -1.85 -2.19 -9.10
CA ARG A 51 -2.11 -0.92 -9.81
C ARG A 51 -0.84 -0.29 -10.38
N GLN A 52 0.29 -0.40 -9.70
CA GLN A 52 1.57 0.10 -10.22
C GLN A 52 2.04 -0.72 -11.43
N LEU A 53 1.88 -2.05 -11.37
CA LEU A 53 2.15 -2.93 -12.50
C LEU A 53 1.25 -2.62 -13.70
N ASP A 54 -0.05 -2.41 -13.46
CA ASP A 54 -1.03 -2.09 -14.51
C ASP A 54 -0.71 -0.77 -15.24
N VAL A 55 -0.11 0.20 -14.53
CA VAL A 55 0.27 1.52 -15.09
C VAL A 55 1.68 1.49 -15.71
N GLY A 56 2.49 0.47 -15.42
CA GLY A 56 3.83 0.30 -15.98
C GLY A 56 4.95 0.98 -15.18
N ILE A 57 4.82 1.05 -13.85
CA ILE A 57 5.92 1.48 -12.97
C ILE A 57 7.01 0.40 -12.97
N ASP A 58 8.26 0.78 -13.27
CA ASP A 58 9.38 -0.15 -13.40
C ASP A 58 9.89 -0.67 -12.05
N VAL A 59 9.94 0.19 -11.04
CA VAL A 59 10.34 -0.16 -9.67
C VAL A 59 9.19 0.16 -8.73
N VAL A 60 8.48 -0.87 -8.30
CA VAL A 60 7.28 -0.78 -7.47
C VAL A 60 7.61 -0.70 -5.97
N SER A 61 6.70 -0.11 -5.18
CA SER A 61 6.73 -0.18 -3.70
C SER A 61 5.43 -0.72 -3.11
N ASP A 62 5.40 -1.01 -1.81
CA ASP A 62 4.21 -1.45 -1.08
C ASP A 62 3.21 -0.32 -0.81
N GLY A 63 3.62 0.94 -0.96
CA GLY A 63 2.79 2.13 -0.77
C GLY A 63 2.66 2.61 0.68
N GLU A 64 3.53 2.14 1.58
CA GLU A 64 3.48 2.37 3.04
C GLU A 64 2.11 2.04 3.67
#